data_AF-A0A826HUQ9-F1
#
_entry.id   AF-A0A826HUQ9-F1
#
_cell.length_a   1.000
_cell.length_b   1.000
_cell.length_c   1.000
_cell.angle_alpha   90.00
_cell.angle_beta   90.00
_cell.angle_gamma   90.00
#
_symmetry.space_group_name_H-M   'P 1'
#
loop_
_entity.id
_entity.type
_entity.pdbx_description
1 polymer ?
#
loop_
_entity_poly.entity_id
_entity_poly.type
_entity_poly.pdbx_seq_one_letter_code
_entity_poly.pdbx_strand_id
1 'polypeptide(L)'
;MSVPLHICMHPGCRRMIPFNQRFCEEHQQDKNKQATNQERMQYEEKELRFYKSTTWTKLSKSFRLRNPTCASCLKRGIIRQAVLVDHIEPIKTAYGWQHRLDESNLQSLCQTCHNAKTAREVAQRRMRSPN
;
A
#
# COMPACT_ATOMS: atom_id res chain seq x y z
N MET A 1 28.73 -32.90 -1.23
CA MET A 1 28.24 -32.66 0.14
C MET A 1 26.77 -33.02 0.16
N SER A 2 26.33 -33.91 1.05
CA SER A 2 24.91 -34.25 1.19
C SER A 2 24.16 -33.12 1.90
N VAL A 3 23.05 -32.66 1.33
CA VAL A 3 22.18 -31.66 1.96
C VAL A 3 21.27 -32.39 2.95
N PRO A 4 21.20 -31.98 4.23
CA PRO A 4 20.26 -32.55 5.20
C PRO A 4 18.81 -32.49 4.70
N LEU A 5 17.98 -33.44 5.13
CA LEU A 5 16.55 -33.47 4.78
C LEU A 5 15.70 -32.96 5.95
N HIS A 6 14.58 -32.32 5.64
CA HIS A 6 13.55 -31.93 6.61
C HIS A 6 12.15 -32.12 6.04
N ILE A 7 11.12 -32.01 6.89
CA ILE A 7 9.73 -32.19 6.48
C ILE A 7 9.24 -30.90 5.80
N CYS A 8 8.48 -31.06 4.71
CA CYS A 8 7.80 -29.95 4.03
C CYS A 8 7.01 -29.06 5.00
N MET A 9 7.17 -27.73 4.90
CA MET A 9 6.53 -26.77 5.82
C MET A 9 5.02 -26.54 5.57
N HIS A 10 4.38 -27.32 4.70
CA HIS A 10 2.93 -27.24 4.49
C HIS A 10 2.21 -27.98 5.63
N PRO A 11 1.21 -27.36 6.29
CA PRO A 11 0.48 -28.02 7.38
C PRO A 11 -0.07 -29.39 6.96
N GLY A 12 0.37 -30.46 7.64
CA GLY A 12 -0.07 -31.82 7.35
C GLY A 12 0.69 -32.55 6.23
N CYS A 13 1.61 -31.90 5.52
CA CYS A 13 2.49 -32.58 4.57
C CYS A 13 3.67 -33.24 5.31
N ARG A 14 3.91 -34.53 5.06
CA ARG A 14 5.01 -35.30 5.68
C ARG A 14 6.15 -35.66 4.71
N ARG A 15 6.17 -35.06 3.51
CA ARG A 15 7.20 -35.33 2.50
C ARG A 15 8.56 -34.78 2.95
N MET A 16 9.60 -35.62 2.87
CA MET A 16 10.98 -35.21 3.14
C MET A 16 11.55 -34.46 1.94
N ILE A 17 12.10 -33.28 2.18
CA ILE A 17 12.69 -32.42 1.15
C ILE A 17 14.09 -31.95 1.58
N PRO A 18 14.96 -31.58 0.64
CA PRO A 18 16.25 -30.95 0.94
C PRO A 18 16.12 -29.69 1.79
N PHE A 19 17.04 -29.43 2.72
CA PHE A 19 17.00 -28.27 3.64
C PHE A 19 17.04 -26.91 2.93
N ASN A 20 17.54 -26.85 1.70
CA ASN A 20 17.51 -25.64 0.87
C ASN A 20 16.13 -25.36 0.22
N GLN A 21 15.16 -26.27 0.38
CA GLN A 21 13.79 -26.10 -0.08
C GLN A 21 12.84 -26.02 1.12
N ARG A 22 11.87 -25.11 1.09
CA ARG A 22 10.87 -24.97 2.19
C ARG A 22 9.60 -25.80 2.00
N PHE A 23 9.24 -26.04 0.75
CA PHE A 23 8.04 -26.79 0.37
C PHE A 23 8.37 -27.76 -0.78
N CYS A 24 7.67 -28.90 -0.82
CA CYS A 24 7.76 -29.84 -1.92
C CYS A 24 7.10 -29.31 -3.20
N GLU A 25 7.24 -30.05 -4.29
CA GLU A 25 6.74 -29.68 -5.62
C GLU A 25 5.21 -29.48 -5.65
N GLU A 26 4.46 -30.25 -4.87
CA GLU A 26 3.00 -30.09 -4.74
C GLU A 26 2.59 -28.79 -4.02
N HIS A 27 3.49 -28.22 -3.21
CA HIS A 27 3.24 -27.02 -2.41
C HIS A 27 4.04 -25.80 -2.88
N GLN A 28 4.40 -25.76 -4.18
CA GLN A 28 5.03 -24.58 -4.79
C GLN A 28 4.15 -23.34 -4.69
N GLN A 29 2.82 -23.50 -4.71
CA GLN A 29 1.89 -22.38 -4.53
C GLN A 29 2.04 -21.71 -3.15
N ASP A 30 2.41 -22.45 -2.10
CA ASP A 30 2.61 -21.87 -0.78
C ASP A 30 3.92 -21.08 -0.69
N LYS A 31 4.95 -21.44 -1.47
CA LYS A 31 6.13 -20.58 -1.67
C LYS A 31 5.72 -19.24 -2.28
N ASN A 32 4.90 -19.28 -3.33
CA ASN A 32 4.45 -18.07 -4.02
C ASN A 32 3.57 -17.20 -3.10
N LYS A 33 2.66 -17.81 -2.32
CA LYS A 33 1.86 -17.10 -1.31
C LYS A 33 2.73 -16.47 -0.21
N GLN A 34 3.79 -17.15 0.24
CA GLN A 34 4.72 -16.58 1.22
C GLN A 34 5.52 -15.41 0.65
N ALA A 35 6.07 -15.55 -0.56
CA ALA A 35 6.81 -14.49 -1.24
C ALA A 35 5.93 -13.24 -1.44
N THR A 36 4.72 -13.41 -1.98
CA THR A 36 3.77 -12.31 -2.18
C THR A 36 3.34 -11.66 -0.86
N ASN A 37 3.15 -12.42 0.22
CA ASN A 37 2.87 -11.84 1.54
C ASN A 37 4.06 -11.05 2.10
N GLN A 38 5.30 -11.54 1.92
CA GLN A 38 6.50 -10.81 2.35
C GLN A 38 6.66 -9.50 1.58
N GLU A 39 6.49 -9.51 0.26
CA GLU A 39 6.52 -8.31 -0.58
C GLU A 39 5.45 -7.30 -0.16
N ARG A 40 4.22 -7.76 0.10
CA ARG A 40 3.14 -6.92 0.62
C ARG A 40 3.49 -6.28 1.96
N MET A 41 4.04 -7.04 2.91
CA MET A 41 4.44 -6.50 4.21
C MET A 41 5.56 -5.47 4.07
N GLN A 42 6.56 -5.71 3.21
CA GLN A 42 7.62 -4.74 2.95
C GLN A 42 7.07 -3.45 2.34
N TYR A 43 6.10 -3.57 1.44
CA TYR A 43 5.46 -2.42 0.82
C TYR A 43 4.63 -1.61 1.84
N GLU A 44 3.83 -2.27 2.67
CA GLU A 44 3.07 -1.65 3.75
C GLU A 44 4.00 -0.97 4.77
N GLU A 45 5.12 -1.61 5.13
CA GLU A 45 6.12 -1.00 6.00
C GLU A 45 6.74 0.26 5.39
N LYS A 46 7.10 0.20 4.10
CA LYS A 46 7.67 1.33 3.36
C LYS A 46 6.71 2.53 3.31
N GLU A 47 5.42 2.29 3.09
CA GLU A 47 4.37 3.33 3.14
C GLU A 47 4.22 3.92 4.54
N LEU A 48 4.15 3.08 5.57
CA LEU A 48 4.03 3.52 6.96
C LEU A 48 5.24 4.38 7.37
N ARG A 49 6.45 3.98 7.00
CA ARG A 49 7.68 4.77 7.23
C ARG A 49 7.62 6.11 6.51
N PHE A 50 7.09 6.16 5.29
CA PHE A 50 6.91 7.42 4.56
C PHE A 50 5.95 8.36 5.28
N TYR A 51 4.75 7.89 5.67
CA TYR A 51 3.77 8.73 6.36
C TYR A 51 4.24 9.19 7.74
N LYS A 52 5.14 8.45 8.39
CA LYS A 52 5.81 8.85 9.64
C LYS A 52 7.03 9.76 9.43
N SER A 53 7.47 9.97 8.18
CA SER A 53 8.67 10.76 7.90
C SER A 53 8.47 12.23 8.26
N THR A 54 9.56 12.87 8.70
CA THR A 54 9.59 14.32 8.97
C THR A 54 9.31 15.12 7.69
N THR A 55 9.79 14.64 6.55
CA THR A 55 9.56 15.24 5.23
C THR A 55 8.07 15.31 4.91
N TRP A 56 7.34 14.19 5.00
CA TRP A 56 5.90 14.17 4.77
C TRP A 56 5.14 15.03 5.77
N THR A 57 5.50 14.95 7.06
CA THR A 57 4.81 15.69 8.12
C THR A 57 4.93 17.21 7.91
N LYS A 58 6.12 17.70 7.52
CA LYS A 58 6.33 19.12 7.20
C LYS A 58 5.60 19.54 5.93
N LEU A 59 5.72 18.75 4.87
CA LEU A 59 5.10 19.03 3.57
C LEU A 59 3.57 19.08 3.69
N SER A 60 2.95 18.03 4.23
CA SER A 60 1.49 17.94 4.39
C SER A 60 0.93 19.07 5.26
N LYS A 61 1.63 19.45 6.34
CA LYS A 61 1.23 20.58 7.17
C LYS A 61 1.27 21.90 6.40
N SER A 62 2.40 22.20 5.73
CA SER A 62 2.57 23.43 4.93
C SER A 62 1.55 23.50 3.78
N PHE A 63 1.37 22.39 3.06
CA PHE A 63 0.42 22.29 1.96
C PHE A 63 -1.02 22.53 2.42
N ARG A 64 -1.45 21.94 3.54
CA ARG A 64 -2.79 22.14 4.10
C ARG A 64 -3.04 23.57 4.57
N LEU A 65 -2.02 24.26 5.08
CA LEU A 65 -2.14 25.67 5.48
C LEU A 65 -2.37 26.59 4.26
N ARG A 66 -1.67 26.33 3.15
CA ARG A 66 -1.87 27.05 1.88
C ARG A 66 -3.16 26.65 1.15
N ASN A 67 -3.63 25.43 1.39
CA ASN A 67 -4.83 24.85 0.78
C ASN A 67 -5.83 24.44 1.87
N PRO A 68 -6.47 25.39 2.57
CA PRO A 68 -7.28 25.11 3.75
C PRO A 68 -8.65 24.51 3.42
N THR A 69 -9.06 24.55 2.14
CA THR A 69 -10.35 24.05 1.67
C THR A 69 -10.23 22.67 1.03
N CYS A 70 -11.28 21.86 1.17
CA CYS A 70 -11.35 20.54 0.56
C CYS A 70 -11.48 20.69 -0.96
N ALA A 71 -10.48 20.23 -1.71
CA ALA A 71 -10.44 20.31 -3.17
C ALA A 71 -11.65 19.65 -3.84
N SER A 72 -12.12 18.50 -3.32
CA SER A 72 -13.30 17.81 -3.85
C SER A 72 -14.61 18.54 -3.57
N CYS A 73 -14.76 19.18 -2.40
CA CYS A 73 -15.92 20.02 -2.09
C CYS A 73 -15.90 21.29 -2.93
N LEU A 74 -14.73 21.92 -3.08
CA LEU A 74 -14.57 23.15 -3.86
C LEU A 74 -14.96 22.96 -5.33
N LYS A 75 -14.60 21.82 -5.94
CA LYS A 75 -15.05 21.43 -7.29
C LYS A 75 -16.58 21.36 -7.45
N ARG A 76 -17.31 21.24 -6.35
CA ARG A 76 -18.78 21.21 -6.30
C ARG A 76 -19.38 22.55 -5.83
N GLY A 77 -18.59 23.60 -5.72
CA GLY A 77 -19.01 24.90 -5.19
C GLY A 77 -19.22 24.93 -3.68
N ILE A 78 -18.74 23.93 -2.93
CA ILE A 78 -18.92 23.82 -1.48
C ILE A 78 -17.62 24.21 -0.77
N ILE A 79 -17.66 25.24 0.07
CA ILE A 79 -16.54 25.59 0.93
C ILE A 79 -16.60 24.74 2.20
N ARG A 80 -15.64 23.82 2.33
CA ARG A 80 -15.47 22.97 3.51
C ARG A 80 -14.01 22.91 3.89
N GLN A 81 -13.72 23.02 5.18
CA GLN A 81 -12.36 22.91 5.70
C GLN A 81 -11.75 21.53 5.39
N ALA A 82 -10.51 21.53 4.93
CA ALA A 82 -9.72 20.32 4.80
C ALA A 82 -9.09 19.94 6.15
N VAL A 83 -9.13 18.65 6.47
CA VAL A 83 -8.59 18.10 7.71
C VAL A 83 -7.37 17.23 7.48
N LEU A 84 -7.07 16.87 6.23
CA LEU A 84 -5.92 16.04 5.87
C LEU A 84 -5.45 16.35 4.44
N VAL A 85 -4.24 15.89 4.12
CA VAL A 85 -3.68 15.90 2.76
C VAL A 85 -3.62 14.45 2.29
N ASP A 86 -4.08 14.24 1.07
CA ASP A 86 -4.12 12.94 0.40
C ASP A 86 -3.40 13.04 -0.95
N HIS A 87 -2.86 11.92 -1.43
CA HIS A 87 -2.26 11.86 -2.76
C HIS A 87 -3.36 11.77 -3.83
N ILE A 88 -3.21 12.44 -4.97
CA ILE A 88 -4.16 12.32 -6.10
C ILE A 88 -4.02 10.94 -6.73
N GLU A 89 -2.83 10.61 -7.19
CA GLU A 89 -2.42 9.27 -7.57
C GLU A 89 -1.91 8.52 -6.33
N PRO A 90 -2.51 7.37 -5.97
CA PRO A 90 -2.22 6.71 -4.71
C PRO A 90 -0.74 6.37 -4.58
N ILE A 91 -0.17 6.56 -3.39
CA ILE A 91 1.23 6.22 -3.08
C ILE A 91 1.56 4.75 -3.39
N LYS A 92 0.52 3.91 -3.40
CA LYS A 92 0.54 2.47 -3.74
C LYS A 92 0.94 2.17 -5.18
N THR A 93 0.90 3.18 -6.06
CA THR A 93 1.22 3.04 -7.48
C THR A 93 2.67 3.46 -7.74
N ALA A 94 3.27 2.97 -8.82
CA ALA A 94 4.64 3.37 -9.19
C ALA A 94 4.75 4.89 -9.39
N TYR A 95 3.79 5.48 -10.11
CA TYR A 95 3.71 6.92 -10.34
C TYR A 95 3.51 7.70 -9.02
N GLY A 96 2.53 7.29 -8.19
CA GLY A 96 2.28 7.94 -6.91
C GLY A 96 3.49 7.86 -5.96
N TRP A 97 4.25 6.76 -5.99
CA TRP A 97 5.50 6.65 -5.23
C TRP A 97 6.59 7.59 -5.75
N GLN A 98 6.77 7.66 -7.06
CA GLN A 98 7.74 8.57 -7.69
C GLN A 98 7.45 10.03 -7.34
N HIS A 99 6.17 10.42 -7.41
CA HIS A 99 5.68 11.78 -7.18
C HIS A 99 5.12 12.00 -5.76
N ARG A 100 5.58 11.20 -4.77
CA ARG A 100 5.02 11.21 -3.41
C ARG A 100 5.23 12.52 -2.63
N LEU A 101 6.18 13.34 -3.06
CA LEU A 101 6.51 14.65 -2.48
C LEU A 101 6.13 15.82 -3.40
N ASP A 102 5.59 15.55 -4.58
CA ASP A 102 5.27 16.57 -5.56
C ASP A 102 3.91 17.17 -5.21
N GLU A 103 3.86 18.48 -5.01
CA GLU A 103 2.62 19.16 -4.62
C GLU A 103 1.50 19.03 -5.67
N SER A 104 1.86 18.83 -6.94
CA SER A 104 0.92 18.53 -8.03
C SER A 104 0.18 17.21 -7.84
N ASN A 105 0.72 16.29 -7.04
CA ASN A 105 0.10 15.03 -6.67
C ASN A 105 -0.57 15.08 -5.28
N LEU A 106 -0.72 16.25 -4.67
CA LEU A 106 -1.36 16.40 -3.36
C LEU A 106 -2.70 17.11 -3.47
N GLN A 107 -3.63 16.74 -2.60
CA GLN A 107 -4.92 17.42 -2.45
C GLN A 107 -5.34 17.50 -0.99
N SER A 108 -5.83 18.66 -0.59
CA SER A 108 -6.43 18.87 0.73
C SER A 108 -7.86 18.34 0.72
N LEU A 109 -8.23 17.47 1.67
CA LEU A 109 -9.56 16.85 1.74
C LEU A 109 -10.20 16.97 3.12
N CYS A 110 -11.53 17.05 3.13
CA CYS A 110 -12.32 16.76 4.33
C CYS A 110 -12.43 15.24 4.53
N GLN A 111 -12.76 14.82 5.75
CA GLN A 111 -12.83 13.39 6.08
C GLN A 111 -13.80 12.61 5.18
N THR A 112 -14.97 13.19 4.88
CA THR A 112 -15.98 12.54 4.03
C THR A 112 -15.46 12.28 2.61
N CYS A 113 -14.83 13.28 1.99
CA CYS A 113 -14.29 13.16 0.64
C CYS A 113 -13.10 12.20 0.59
N HIS A 114 -12.25 12.21 1.62
CA HIS A 114 -11.16 11.25 1.76
C HIS A 114 -11.68 9.81 1.82
N ASN A 115 -12.63 9.52 2.72
CA ASN A 115 -13.20 8.18 2.84
C ASN A 115 -13.85 7.71 1.53
N ALA A 116 -14.56 8.60 0.84
CA ALA A 116 -15.15 8.31 -0.47
C ALA A 116 -14.08 8.05 -1.56
N LYS A 117 -12.92 8.69 -1.49
CA LYS A 117 -11.78 8.38 -2.38
C LYS A 117 -11.17 7.02 -2.05
N THR A 118 -10.88 6.74 -0.77
CA THR A 118 -10.36 5.45 -0.34
C THR A 118 -11.27 4.29 -0.77
N ALA A 119 -12.58 4.43 -0.60
CA ALA A 119 -13.54 3.41 -1.02
C ALA A 119 -13.48 3.11 -2.52
N ARG A 120 -13.38 4.16 -3.35
CA ARG A 120 -13.25 4.03 -4.81
C ARG A 120 -11.94 3.34 -5.21
N GLU A 121 -10.83 3.69 -4.58
CA GLU A 121 -9.53 3.06 -4.85
C GLU A 121 -9.53 1.57 -4.47
N VAL A 122 -10.10 1.22 -3.33
CA VAL A 122 -10.23 -0.18 -2.90
C VAL A 122 -11.07 -0.96 -3.90
N ALA A 123 -12.19 -0.39 -4.36
CA ALA A 123 -13.02 -1.02 -5.39
C ALA A 123 -12.24 -1.23 -6.70
N GLN A 124 -11.51 -0.22 -7.17
CA GLN A 124 -10.69 -0.31 -8.39
C GLN A 124 -9.59 -1.37 -8.29
N ARG A 125 -8.93 -1.50 -7.12
CA ARG A 125 -7.91 -2.54 -6.90
C ARG A 125 -8.52 -3.93 -6.97
N ARG A 126 -9.70 -4.14 -6.36
CA ARG A 126 -10.42 -5.42 -6.43
C ARG A 126 -10.81 -5.78 -7.87
N MET A 127 -11.17 -4.80 -8.68
CA MET A 127 -11.49 -5.02 -10.10
C MET A 127 -10.25 -5.36 -10.95
N ARG A 128 -9.08 -4.80 -10.63
CA ARG A 128 -7.81 -5.02 -11.36
C ARG A 128 -7.12 -6.35 -11.02
N SER A 129 -7.49 -6.97 -9.91
CA SER A 129 -7.02 -8.30 -9.52
C SER A 129 -8.23 -9.22 -9.39
N PRO A 130 -8.91 -9.56 -10.51
CA PRO A 130 -9.91 -10.61 -10.50
C PRO A 130 -9.21 -11.90 -10.06
N ASN A 131 -9.83 -12.56 -9.09
CA ASN A 131 -9.36 -13.79 -8.47
C ASN A 131 -9.04 -14.87 -9.52
#